data_AF-A0AAU0MSS8-F1
#
_entry.id   AF-A0AAU0MSS8-F1
#
_cell.length_a   1.000
_cell.length_b   1.000
_cell.length_c   1.000
_cell.angle_alpha   90.00
_cell.angle_beta   90.00
_cell.angle_gamma   90.00
#
_symmetry.space_group_name_H-M   'P 1'
#
loop_
_entity.id
_entity.type
_entity.pdbx_description
1 polymer ?
#
loop_
_entity_poly.entity_id
_entity_poly.type
_entity_poly.pdbx_seq_one_letter_code
_entity_poly.pdbx_strand_id
1 'polypeptide(L)'
;MSNIEDRFERGLSADDEAFLKDLERDEGLFQQMGATFSGPLRYWTVFAFAFSFVFFALSVWAAYNMFQAEDLKHVIIWGVFFGWMSLAVGLMKVWFWMRINQLNLLRELKRIELRLVKDGGSV
;
A
#
# COMPACT_ATOMS: atom_id res chain seq x y z
N MET A 1 -39.04 26.19 11.27
CA MET A 1 -37.95 25.24 11.54
C MET A 1 -37.31 24.67 10.25
N SER A 2 -37.64 25.15 9.03
CA SER A 2 -37.06 24.64 7.78
C SER A 2 -35.65 25.15 7.46
N ASN A 3 -35.33 26.41 7.76
CA ASN A 3 -34.04 27.01 7.40
C ASN A 3 -32.79 26.36 8.05
N ILE A 4 -32.96 25.57 9.11
CA ILE A 4 -31.86 24.86 9.76
C ILE A 4 -31.67 23.50 9.08
N GLU A 5 -32.71 22.67 9.01
CA GLU A 5 -32.74 21.41 8.24
C GLU A 5 -32.23 21.61 6.80
N ASP A 6 -32.78 22.59 6.05
CA ASP A 6 -32.44 22.84 4.64
C ASP A 6 -30.96 23.23 4.44
N ARG A 7 -30.32 23.81 5.47
CA ARG A 7 -28.90 24.16 5.42
C ARG A 7 -28.01 22.99 5.84
N PHE A 8 -28.48 22.16 6.77
CA PHE A 8 -27.78 20.93 7.15
C PHE A 8 -27.77 19.93 6.00
N GLU A 9 -28.90 19.70 5.35
CA GLU A 9 -29.02 18.76 4.22
C GLU A 9 -28.20 19.22 3.01
N ARG A 10 -28.23 20.52 2.67
CA ARG A 10 -27.41 21.10 1.60
C ARG A 10 -25.91 21.09 1.92
N GLY A 11 -25.54 21.27 3.18
CA GLY A 11 -24.14 21.18 3.62
C GLY A 11 -23.63 19.75 3.46
N LEU A 12 -24.39 18.77 3.96
CA LEU A 12 -24.06 17.34 3.84
C LEU A 12 -23.98 16.91 2.37
N SER A 13 -24.94 17.33 1.54
CA SER A 13 -24.92 17.00 0.11
C SER A 13 -23.72 17.59 -0.63
N ALA A 14 -23.30 18.81 -0.27
CA ALA A 14 -22.15 19.47 -0.89
C ALA A 14 -20.82 18.82 -0.45
N ASP A 15 -20.70 18.44 0.82
CA ASP A 15 -19.54 17.75 1.35
C ASP A 15 -19.41 16.33 0.76
N ASP A 16 -20.52 15.60 0.63
CA ASP A 16 -20.55 14.27 0.00
C ASP A 16 -20.17 14.35 -1.49
N GLU A 17 -20.64 15.37 -2.20
CA GLU A 17 -20.33 15.59 -3.62
C GLU A 17 -18.86 16.00 -3.81
N ALA A 18 -18.31 16.82 -2.92
CA ALA A 18 -16.88 17.15 -2.90
C ALA A 18 -16.02 15.91 -2.62
N PHE A 19 -16.44 15.05 -1.69
CA PHE A 19 -15.75 13.80 -1.37
C PHE A 19 -15.80 12.78 -2.52
N LEU A 20 -16.95 12.65 -3.20
CA LEU A 20 -17.09 11.84 -4.40
C LEU A 20 -16.16 12.32 -5.53
N LYS A 21 -16.07 13.64 -5.73
CA LYS A 21 -15.20 14.23 -6.75
C LYS A 21 -13.72 13.99 -6.47
N ASP A 22 -13.32 13.99 -5.20
CA ASP A 22 -11.96 13.62 -4.79
C ASP A 22 -11.67 12.14 -5.05
N LEU A 23 -12.63 11.26 -4.71
CA LEU A 23 -12.56 9.83 -5.02
C LEU A 23 -12.49 9.55 -6.52
N GLU A 24 -13.16 10.34 -7.36
CA GLU A 24 -13.21 10.22 -8.82
C GLU A 24 -11.90 10.60 -9.52
N ARG A 25 -11.02 11.34 -8.85
CA ARG A 25 -9.72 11.69 -9.40
C ARG A 25 -8.84 10.45 -9.46
N ASP A 26 -8.41 10.07 -10.66
CA ASP A 26 -7.40 9.02 -10.82
C ASP A 26 -6.12 9.45 -10.11
N GLU A 27 -5.82 8.80 -9.00
CA GLU A 27 -4.55 8.99 -8.31
C GLU A 27 -3.43 8.36 -9.15
N GLY A 28 -2.40 9.15 -9.43
CA GLY A 28 -1.20 8.62 -10.08
C GLY A 28 -0.51 7.54 -9.22
N LEU A 29 0.27 6.66 -9.86
CA LEU A 29 0.98 5.56 -9.19
C LEU A 29 1.75 6.00 -7.94
N PHE A 30 2.44 7.15 -8.01
CA PHE A 30 3.19 7.69 -6.88
C PHE A 30 2.31 8.15 -5.71
N GLN A 31 1.10 8.66 -5.98
CA GLN A 31 0.13 8.99 -4.94
C GLN A 31 -0.40 7.73 -4.26
N GLN A 32 -0.70 6.68 -5.03
CA GLN A 32 -1.15 5.39 -4.48
C GLN A 32 -0.06 4.73 -3.61
N MET A 33 1.20 4.80 -4.04
CA MET A 33 2.35 4.37 -3.23
C MET A 33 2.44 5.20 -1.94
N GLY A 34 2.34 6.53 -2.02
CA GLY A 34 2.33 7.41 -0.86
C GLY A 34 1.17 7.14 0.11
N ALA A 35 -0.02 6.81 -0.42
CA ALA A 35 -1.18 6.46 0.37
C ALA A 35 -0.97 5.18 1.20
N THR A 36 -0.09 4.28 0.75
CA THR A 36 0.28 3.08 1.50
C THR A 36 1.05 3.38 2.79
N PHE A 37 1.69 4.56 2.86
CA PHE A 37 2.33 5.09 4.07
C PHE A 37 1.38 5.93 4.93
N SER A 38 0.09 5.97 4.60
CA SER A 38 -0.95 6.66 5.36
C SER A 38 -1.94 5.66 5.98
N GLY A 39 -2.71 6.11 6.96
CA GLY A 39 -3.73 5.29 7.64
C GLY A 39 -3.20 4.38 8.76
N PRO A 40 -4.03 3.42 9.23
CA PRO A 40 -3.77 2.64 10.44
C PRO A 40 -2.51 1.78 10.38
N LEU A 41 -2.18 1.28 9.17
CA LEU A 41 -1.04 0.39 8.94
C LEU A 41 0.23 1.13 8.51
N ARG A 42 0.28 2.46 8.60
CA ARG A 42 1.46 3.24 8.16
C ARG A 42 2.77 2.77 8.77
N TYR A 43 2.76 2.48 10.08
CA TYR A 43 3.95 2.04 10.80
C TYR A 43 4.39 0.65 10.35
N TRP A 44 3.44 -0.20 10.00
CA TRP A 44 3.72 -1.52 9.43
C TRP A 44 4.33 -1.41 8.04
N THR A 45 3.82 -0.51 7.19
CA THR A 45 4.42 -0.23 5.87
C THR A 45 5.85 0.27 6.02
N VAL A 46 6.10 1.23 6.92
CA VAL A 46 7.46 1.76 7.17
C VAL A 46 8.39 0.67 7.69
N PHE A 47 7.91 -0.15 8.63
CA PHE A 47 8.66 -1.29 9.16
C PHE A 47 9.03 -2.29 8.07
N ALA A 48 8.07 -2.69 7.22
CA ALA A 48 8.29 -3.59 6.10
C ALA A 48 9.31 -3.02 5.09
N PHE A 49 9.25 -1.72 4.82
CA PHE A 49 10.19 -1.05 3.93
C PHE A 49 11.60 -1.01 4.51
N ALA A 50 11.74 -0.68 5.81
CA ALA A 50 13.02 -0.73 6.52
C ALA A 50 13.61 -2.16 6.52
N PHE A 51 12.79 -3.17 6.79
CA PHE A 51 13.21 -4.58 6.74
C PHE A 51 13.65 -5.02 5.34
N SER A 52 12.99 -4.53 4.28
CA SER A 52 13.42 -4.79 2.90
C SER A 52 14.84 -4.31 2.65
N PHE A 53 15.20 -3.12 3.15
CA PHE A 53 16.59 -2.61 3.07
C PHE A 53 17.57 -3.45 3.88
N VAL A 54 17.16 -3.94 5.05
CA VAL A 54 18.00 -4.85 5.86
C VAL A 54 18.26 -6.16 5.12
N PHE A 55 17.23 -6.81 4.57
CA PHE A 55 17.39 -8.04 3.79
C PHE A 55 18.22 -7.82 2.53
N PHE A 56 18.09 -6.66 1.88
CA PHE A 56 18.93 -6.30 0.75
C PHE A 56 20.41 -6.12 1.16
N ALA A 57 20.68 -5.45 2.29
CA ALA A 57 22.04 -5.32 2.79
C ALA A 57 22.64 -6.69 3.16
N LEU A 58 21.84 -7.57 3.78
CA LEU A 58 22.25 -8.94 4.10
C LEU A 58 22.50 -9.78 2.84
N SER A 59 21.72 -9.60 1.77
CA SER A 59 21.98 -10.29 0.51
C SER A 59 23.29 -9.82 -0.12
N VAL A 60 23.55 -8.51 -0.17
CA VAL A 60 24.83 -7.99 -0.68
C VAL A 60 26.01 -8.49 0.14
N TRP A 61 25.89 -8.50 1.47
CA TRP A 61 26.93 -9.03 2.35
C TRP A 61 27.17 -10.53 2.13
N ALA A 62 26.11 -11.32 1.95
CA ALA A 62 26.23 -12.74 1.65
C ALA A 62 26.90 -13.00 0.30
N ALA A 63 26.54 -12.21 -0.72
CA ALA A 63 27.18 -12.28 -2.03
C ALA A 63 28.69 -11.98 -1.92
N TYR A 64 29.06 -10.94 -1.16
CA TYR A 64 30.47 -10.61 -0.91
C TYR A 64 31.23 -11.78 -0.25
N ASN A 65 30.66 -12.39 0.80
CA ASN A 65 31.28 -13.54 1.47
C ASN A 65 31.34 -14.77 0.56
N MET A 66 30.37 -14.94 -0.34
CA MET A 66 30.38 -16.03 -1.32
C MET A 66 31.58 -15.94 -2.27
N PHE A 67 31.94 -14.73 -2.73
CA PHE A 67 33.10 -14.52 -3.60
C PHE A 67 34.44 -14.67 -2.88
N GLN A 68 34.48 -14.43 -1.57
CA GLN A 68 35.69 -14.56 -0.74
C GLN A 68 35.91 -15.98 -0.19
N ALA A 69 34.96 -16.89 -0.37
CA ALA A 69 35.03 -18.22 0.18
C ALA A 69 36.04 -19.11 -0.59
N GLU A 70 36.99 -19.69 0.14
CA GLU A 70 38.03 -20.57 -0.42
C GLU A 70 37.56 -22.05 -0.57
N ASP A 71 36.51 -22.43 0.15
CA ASP A 71 35.97 -23.80 0.16
C ASP A 71 34.56 -23.84 -0.45
N LEU A 72 34.31 -24.85 -1.30
CA LEU A 72 33.04 -25.05 -1.99
C LEU A 72 31.84 -25.12 -1.01
N LYS A 73 32.02 -25.73 0.16
CA LYS A 73 30.97 -25.79 1.20
C LYS A 73 30.54 -24.40 1.63
N HIS A 74 31.48 -23.48 1.82
CA HIS A 74 31.18 -22.11 2.23
C HIS A 74 30.52 -21.32 1.09
N VAL A 75 30.96 -21.52 -0.15
CA VAL A 75 30.31 -20.94 -1.34
C VAL A 75 28.83 -21.35 -1.40
N ILE A 76 28.51 -22.63 -1.17
CA ILE A 76 27.12 -23.12 -1.20
C ILE A 76 26.29 -22.50 -0.07
N ILE A 77 26.83 -22.46 1.16
CA ILE A 77 26.10 -21.88 2.32
C ILE A 77 25.79 -20.40 2.06
N TRP A 78 26.77 -19.62 1.62
CA TRP A 78 26.58 -18.20 1.31
C TRP A 78 25.67 -17.99 0.10
N GLY A 79 25.73 -18.87 -0.91
CA GLY A 79 24.84 -18.83 -2.07
C GLY A 79 23.37 -19.11 -1.72
N VAL A 80 23.11 -20.10 -0.88
CA VAL A 80 21.75 -20.38 -0.37
C VAL A 80 21.24 -19.22 0.47
N PHE A 81 22.08 -18.68 1.35
CA PHE A 81 21.71 -17.53 2.19
C PHE A 81 21.43 -16.28 1.34
N PHE A 82 22.27 -16.00 0.33
CA PHE A 82 22.04 -14.94 -0.65
C PHE A 82 20.70 -15.11 -1.38
N GLY A 83 20.43 -16.32 -1.88
CA GLY A 83 19.18 -16.65 -2.56
C GLY A 83 17.96 -16.43 -1.66
N TRP A 84 18.03 -16.89 -0.41
CA TRP A 84 16.94 -16.74 0.56
C TRP A 84 16.68 -15.27 0.90
N MET A 85 17.72 -14.48 1.16
CA MET A 85 17.58 -13.04 1.43
C MET A 85 17.02 -12.28 0.22
N SER A 86 17.47 -12.63 -0.99
CA SER A 86 16.97 -12.02 -2.22
C SER A 86 15.49 -12.37 -2.47
N LEU A 87 15.10 -13.62 -2.20
CA LEU A 87 13.69 -14.04 -2.25
C LEU A 87 12.85 -13.28 -1.23
N ALA A 88 13.34 -13.08 0.00
CA ALA A 88 12.64 -12.31 1.02
C ALA A 88 12.36 -10.86 0.57
N VAL A 89 13.34 -10.19 -0.05
CA VAL A 89 13.15 -8.86 -0.65
C VAL A 89 12.09 -8.88 -1.76
N GLY A 90 12.13 -9.91 -2.62
CA GLY A 90 11.15 -10.09 -3.69
C GLY A 90 9.72 -10.25 -3.16
N LEU A 91 9.53 -11.14 -2.18
CA LEU A 91 8.23 -11.36 -1.53
C LEU A 91 7.73 -10.09 -0.82
N MET A 92 8.62 -9.32 -0.20
CA MET A 92 8.26 -8.04 0.41
C MET A 92 7.73 -7.05 -0.62
N LYS A 93 8.33 -6.99 -1.83
CA LYS A 93 7.81 -6.16 -2.93
C LYS A 93 6.44 -6.63 -3.42
N VAL A 94 6.24 -7.94 -3.56
CA VAL A 94 4.94 -8.51 -3.95
C VAL A 94 3.86 -8.13 -2.93
N TRP A 95 4.17 -8.26 -1.64
CA TRP A 95 3.28 -7.82 -0.58
C TRP A 95 2.95 -6.32 -0.66
N PHE A 96 3.94 -5.47 -0.94
CA PHE A 96 3.73 -4.03 -1.12
C PHE A 96 2.78 -3.71 -2.29
N TRP A 97 2.92 -4.39 -3.42
CA TRP A 97 2.00 -4.25 -4.56
C TRP A 97 0.57 -4.72 -4.22
N MET A 98 0.44 -5.85 -3.52
CA MET A 98 -0.85 -6.33 -3.04
C MET A 98 -1.50 -5.31 -2.09
N ARG A 99 -0.70 -4.64 -1.26
CA ARG A 99 -1.19 -3.60 -0.35
C ARG A 99 -1.73 -2.39 -1.10
N ILE A 100 -1.05 -1.94 -2.15
CA ILE A 100 -1.56 -0.86 -3.02
C ILE A 100 -2.90 -1.28 -3.65
N ASN A 101 -2.96 -2.49 -4.22
CA ASN A 101 -4.19 -3.00 -4.83
C ASN A 101 -5.34 -3.10 -3.83
N GLN A 102 -5.06 -3.57 -2.60
CA GLN A 102 -6.06 -3.63 -1.53
C GLN A 102 -6.62 -2.23 -1.19
N LEU A 103 -5.78 -1.20 -1.15
CA LEU A 103 -6.22 0.17 -0.89
C LEU A 103 -7.07 0.72 -2.05
N ASN A 104 -6.69 0.45 -3.29
CA ASN A 104 -7.48 0.84 -4.46
C ASN A 104 -8.87 0.18 -4.44
N LEU A 105 -8.92 -1.13 -4.17
CA LEU A 105 -10.18 -1.87 -4.07
C LEU A 105 -11.08 -1.33 -2.96
N LEU A 106 -10.52 -0.95 -1.82
CA LEU A 106 -11.30 -0.31 -0.73
C LEU A 106 -11.86 1.06 -1.14
N ARG A 107 -11.11 1.86 -1.91
CA ARG A 107 -11.61 3.15 -2.43
C ARG A 107 -12.71 2.95 -3.46
N GLU A 108 -12.55 2.00 -4.37
CA GLU A 108 -13.58 1.65 -5.35
C GLU A 108 -14.85 1.15 -4.67
N LEU A 109 -14.73 0.29 -3.65
CA LEU A 109 -15.87 -0.18 -2.88
C LEU A 109 -16.62 0.98 -2.19
N LYS A 110 -15.89 1.91 -1.56
CA LYS A 110 -16.49 3.11 -0.95
C LYS A 110 -17.15 4.02 -1.98
N ARG A 111 -16.57 4.14 -3.19
CA ARG A 111 -17.18 4.88 -4.30
C ARG A 111 -18.52 4.26 -4.72
N ILE A 112 -18.57 2.92 -4.81
CA ILE A 112 -19.81 2.20 -5.13
C ILE A 112 -20.85 2.39 -4.02
N GLU A 113 -20.46 2.26 -2.75
CA GLU A 113 -21.33 2.46 -1.58
C GLU A 113 -21.98 3.85 -1.60
N LEU A 114 -21.20 4.91 -1.81
CA LEU A 114 -21.72 6.27 -1.84
C LEU A 114 -22.67 6.52 -3.03
N ARG A 115 -22.37 5.95 -4.20
CA ARG A 115 -23.26 6.02 -5.36
C ARG A 115 -24.58 5.31 -5.09
N LEU A 116 -24.53 4.15 -4.44
CA LEU A 116 -25.72 3.38 -4.09
C LEU A 116 -26.59 4.08 -3.04
N VAL A 117 -25.99 4.79 -2.08
CA VAL A 117 -26.73 5.65 -1.13
C VAL A 117 -27.38 6.83 -1.86
N LYS A 118 -26.67 7.46 -2.81
CA LYS A 118 -27.21 8.58 -3.61
C LYS A 118 -28.40 8.15 -4.49
N ASP A 119 -28.31 6.98 -5.14
CA ASP A 119 -29.36 6.46 -6.01
C ASP A 119 -30.49 5.75 -5.23
N GLY A 120 -30.19 5.20 -4.05
CA GLY A 120 -31.15 4.55 -3.16
C GLY A 120 -32.00 5.51 -2.32
N GLY A 121 -31.62 6.79 -2.26
CA GLY A 121 -32.39 7.87 -1.62
C GLY A 121 -33.48 8.49 -2.50
N SER A 122 -33.64 8.03 -3.75
CA SER A 122 -34.63 8.55 -4.72
C SER A 122 -35.84 7.65 -4.94
N VAL A 123 -36.29 6.91 -3.92
CA VAL A 123 -37.56 6.13 -3.93
C VAL A 123 -38.45 6.57 -2.79
#